data_AF-A0A511N743-F1
#
_entry.id   AF-A0A511N743-F1
#
_cell.length_a   1.000
_cell.length_b   1.000
_cell.length_c   1.000
_cell.angle_alpha   90.00
_cell.angle_beta   90.00
_cell.angle_gamma   90.00
#
_symmetry.space_group_name_H-M   'P 1'
#
loop_
_entity.id
_entity.type
_entity.pdbx_description
1 polymer ?
#
loop_
_entity_poly.entity_id
_entity_poly.type
_entity_poly.pdbx_seq_one_letter_code
_entity_poly.pdbx_strand_id
1 'polypeptide(L)'
;MNKINPALKPKVLQVTGLFEGGYLAGDFDGQGASWGPLQWNLGQRTLQPLLKRIVQLDPATASKILGEKFAEACRKGTPEWFFLNVVCPGGKPTREWSYKFAQLYKTAAAQQGFTEFAEIRFVYARAICLALGFETERGFALAFDVAVQNGALKTGPRVDHLDMYRRFLPKGELQEWQKLKAFAHAVARCANPRWYEDVLSRKLALALGGTDKFGAVHGHRFDLEKDFGISHQRKWAQE
;
A
#
# COMPACT_ATOMS: atom_id res chain seq x y z
N MET A 1 6.53 -23.39 -6.10
CA MET A 1 6.72 -21.92 -6.08
C MET A 1 6.09 -21.38 -4.82
N ASN A 2 6.86 -20.68 -3.99
CA ASN A 2 6.41 -20.12 -2.71
C ASN A 2 5.20 -19.21 -2.92
N LYS A 3 4.03 -19.63 -2.40
CA LYS A 3 2.79 -18.86 -2.45
C LYS A 3 2.77 -17.87 -1.28
N ILE A 4 2.34 -16.64 -1.52
CA ILE A 4 2.22 -15.63 -0.46
C ILE A 4 1.12 -16.09 0.51
N ASN A 5 1.38 -16.01 1.82
CA ASN A 5 0.36 -16.25 2.83
C ASN A 5 -0.83 -15.29 2.61
N PRO A 6 -2.05 -15.77 2.30
CA PRO A 6 -3.20 -14.91 2.03
C PRO A 6 -3.53 -13.97 3.20
N ALA A 7 -3.30 -14.40 4.44
CA ALA A 7 -3.54 -13.59 5.62
C ALA A 7 -2.55 -12.41 5.78
N LEU A 8 -1.42 -12.43 5.06
CA LEU A 8 -0.44 -11.35 5.08
C LEU A 8 -0.83 -10.17 4.19
N LYS A 9 -1.49 -10.44 3.05
CA LYS A 9 -1.91 -9.42 2.08
C LYS A 9 -2.69 -8.25 2.69
N PRO A 10 -3.76 -8.46 3.49
CA PRO A 10 -4.48 -7.35 4.09
C PRO A 10 -3.64 -6.58 5.12
N LYS A 11 -2.76 -7.25 5.87
CA LYS A 11 -1.88 -6.60 6.86
C LYS A 11 -0.89 -5.63 6.21
N VAL A 12 -0.22 -6.08 5.14
CA VAL A 12 0.77 -5.23 4.44
C VAL A 12 0.11 -4.09 3.68
N LEU A 13 -1.11 -4.30 3.17
CA LEU A 13 -1.94 -3.23 2.62
C LEU A 13 -2.31 -2.20 3.68
N GLN A 14 -2.70 -2.65 4.86
CA GLN A 14 -3.09 -1.76 5.95
C GLN A 14 -1.93 -0.86 6.40
N VAL A 15 -0.73 -1.42 6.65
CA VAL A 15 0.42 -0.62 7.08
C VAL A 15 0.88 0.34 5.96
N THR A 16 0.92 -0.12 4.70
CA THR A 16 1.30 0.72 3.57
C THR A 16 0.29 1.85 3.38
N GLY A 17 -1.01 1.53 3.45
CA GLY A 17 -2.09 2.51 3.32
C GLY A 17 -2.15 3.51 4.45
N LEU A 18 -1.74 3.14 5.66
CA LEU A 18 -1.57 4.11 6.74
C LEU A 18 -0.51 5.16 6.38
N PHE A 19 0.60 4.74 5.77
CA PHE A 19 1.67 5.65 5.37
C PHE A 19 1.28 6.54 4.17
N GLU A 20 0.45 6.04 3.25
CA GLU A 20 -0.15 6.82 2.15
C GLU A 20 -1.25 7.79 2.60
N GLY A 21 -1.79 7.62 3.81
CA GLY A 21 -2.98 8.33 4.25
C GLY A 21 -4.23 7.88 3.51
N GLY A 22 -4.44 6.55 3.38
CA GLY A 22 -5.46 5.78 2.62
C GLY A 22 -6.95 6.13 2.77
N TYR A 23 -7.25 7.31 3.31
CA TYR A 23 -8.56 7.93 3.38
C TYR A 23 -8.95 8.54 2.02
N LEU A 24 -10.23 8.92 1.92
CA LEU A 24 -10.74 9.66 0.78
C LEU A 24 -10.07 11.03 0.73
N ALA A 25 -9.37 11.30 -0.36
CA ALA A 25 -8.71 12.57 -0.63
C ALA A 25 -9.37 13.28 -1.82
N GLY A 26 -9.31 14.61 -1.78
CA GLY A 26 -9.80 15.49 -2.84
C GLY A 26 -8.85 15.60 -4.01
N ASP A 27 -9.21 16.48 -4.94
CA ASP A 27 -8.45 16.80 -6.14
C ASP A 27 -7.41 17.89 -5.83
N PHE A 28 -6.31 17.50 -5.19
CA PHE A 28 -5.24 18.44 -4.83
C PHE A 28 -4.20 18.62 -5.94
N ASP A 29 -4.06 17.65 -6.83
CA ASP A 29 -3.01 17.56 -7.85
C ASP A 29 -3.54 17.47 -9.29
N GLY A 30 -4.85 17.64 -9.48
CA GLY A 30 -5.51 17.53 -10.78
C GLY A 30 -5.83 16.09 -11.21
N GLN A 31 -5.60 15.08 -10.35
CA GLN A 31 -5.93 13.68 -10.62
C GLN A 31 -7.32 13.28 -10.11
N GLY A 32 -8.11 14.24 -9.62
CA GLY A 32 -9.42 13.97 -9.04
C GLY A 32 -9.35 13.31 -7.67
N ALA A 33 -10.49 12.81 -7.20
CA ALA A 33 -10.57 12.14 -5.91
C ALA A 33 -9.75 10.83 -5.91
N SER A 34 -9.12 10.56 -4.76
CA SER A 34 -8.33 9.35 -4.50
C SER A 34 -8.87 8.63 -3.28
N TRP A 35 -8.85 7.29 -3.27
CA TRP A 35 -9.32 6.52 -2.12
C TRP A 35 -8.66 5.14 -1.99
N GLY A 36 -8.58 4.68 -0.74
CA GLY A 36 -8.13 3.34 -0.38
C GLY A 36 -6.62 3.26 -0.08
N PRO A 37 -6.14 2.09 0.37
CA PRO A 37 -4.75 1.92 0.81
C PRO A 37 -3.68 2.39 -0.16
N LEU A 38 -3.92 2.31 -1.47
CA LEU A 38 -2.93 2.69 -2.49
C LEU A 38 -3.32 3.98 -3.24
N GLN A 39 -4.27 4.76 -2.71
CA GLN A 39 -4.74 6.01 -3.30
C GLN A 39 -5.14 5.86 -4.78
N TRP A 40 -5.95 4.85 -5.10
CA TRP A 40 -6.53 4.72 -6.44
C TRP A 40 -7.37 5.95 -6.75
N ASN A 41 -7.19 6.53 -7.93
CA ASN A 41 -7.72 7.85 -8.27
C ASN A 41 -8.49 7.86 -9.60
N LEU A 42 -9.31 8.90 -9.76
CA LEU A 42 -10.18 9.08 -10.92
C LEU A 42 -9.39 9.42 -12.20
N GLY A 43 -8.36 10.26 -12.09
CA GLY A 43 -7.59 10.79 -13.22
C GLY A 43 -6.84 9.70 -13.97
N GLN A 44 -6.28 8.73 -13.24
CA GLN A 44 -5.63 7.55 -13.80
C GLN A 44 -6.62 6.41 -14.13
N ARG A 45 -7.92 6.63 -13.94
CA ARG A 45 -8.99 5.65 -14.17
C ARG A 45 -8.84 4.36 -13.37
N THR A 46 -8.26 4.45 -12.17
CA THR A 46 -8.01 3.28 -11.32
C THR A 46 -9.06 3.13 -10.22
N LEU A 47 -9.67 4.22 -9.77
CA LEU A 47 -10.72 4.19 -8.74
C LEU A 47 -12.05 3.63 -9.27
N GLN A 48 -12.41 3.94 -10.50
CA GLN A 48 -13.66 3.52 -11.14
C GLN A 48 -13.81 1.99 -11.20
N PRO A 49 -12.84 1.22 -11.77
CA PRO A 49 -12.94 -0.23 -11.79
C PRO A 49 -12.91 -0.84 -10.37
N LEU A 50 -12.19 -0.23 -9.43
CA LEU A 50 -12.18 -0.67 -8.04
C LEU A 50 -13.56 -0.52 -7.39
N LEU A 51 -14.17 0.66 -7.48
CA LEU A 51 -15.51 0.90 -6.91
C LEU A 51 -16.56 0.02 -7.59
N LYS A 52 -16.50 -0.14 -8.90
CA LYS A 52 -17.36 -1.08 -9.64
C LYS A 52 -17.26 -2.48 -9.06
N ARG A 53 -16.03 -2.97 -8.82
CA ARG A 53 -15.79 -4.29 -8.25
C ARG A 53 -16.34 -4.40 -6.82
N ILE A 54 -16.11 -3.40 -5.98
CA ILE A 54 -16.61 -3.39 -4.59
C ILE A 54 -18.15 -3.43 -4.56
N VAL A 55 -18.82 -2.62 -5.39
CA VAL A 55 -20.29 -2.65 -5.46
C VAL A 55 -20.80 -3.98 -6.03
N GLN A 56 -20.08 -4.62 -6.94
CA GLN A 56 -20.45 -5.95 -7.44
C GLN A 56 -20.30 -7.05 -6.38
N LEU A 57 -19.31 -6.94 -5.50
CA LEU A 57 -19.07 -7.91 -4.42
C LEU A 57 -20.16 -7.87 -3.34
N ASP A 58 -20.67 -6.69 -3.01
CA ASP A 58 -21.80 -6.53 -2.07
C ASP A 58 -22.66 -5.31 -2.43
N PRO A 59 -23.61 -5.48 -3.38
CA PRO A 59 -24.46 -4.38 -3.84
C PRO A 59 -25.34 -3.81 -2.74
N ALA A 60 -25.82 -4.64 -1.82
CA ALA A 60 -26.76 -4.25 -0.78
C ALA A 60 -26.07 -3.34 0.25
N THR A 61 -24.92 -3.75 0.77
CA THR A 61 -24.15 -2.94 1.74
C THR A 61 -23.62 -1.67 1.08
N ALA A 62 -23.12 -1.75 -0.15
CA ALA A 62 -22.62 -0.57 -0.86
C ALA A 62 -23.73 0.47 -1.09
N SER A 63 -24.92 0.04 -1.53
CA SER A 63 -26.05 0.94 -1.75
C SER A 63 -26.58 1.54 -0.45
N LYS A 64 -26.58 0.76 0.64
CA LYS A 64 -26.91 1.25 1.99
C LYS A 64 -25.95 2.35 2.47
N ILE A 65 -24.64 2.19 2.25
CA ILE A 65 -23.63 3.14 2.72
C ILE A 65 -23.56 4.38 1.81
N LEU A 66 -23.47 4.18 0.50
CA LEU A 66 -23.18 5.24 -0.45
C LEU A 66 -24.45 5.93 -0.99
N GLY A 67 -25.60 5.29 -0.86
CA GLY A 67 -26.85 5.66 -1.51
C GLY A 67 -26.99 5.02 -2.89
N GLU A 68 -28.23 4.64 -3.24
CA GLU A 68 -28.56 3.85 -4.44
C GLU A 68 -28.01 4.49 -5.73
N LYS A 69 -28.23 5.80 -5.92
CA LYS A 69 -27.81 6.50 -7.14
C LYS A 69 -26.29 6.47 -7.36
N PHE A 70 -25.51 6.61 -6.28
CA PHE A 70 -24.05 6.54 -6.38
C PHE A 70 -23.57 5.11 -6.61
N ALA A 71 -24.15 4.15 -5.91
CA ALA A 71 -23.83 2.74 -6.12
C ALA A 71 -24.16 2.28 -7.54
N GLU A 72 -25.25 2.77 -8.14
CA GLU A 72 -25.59 2.54 -9.54
C GLU A 72 -24.55 3.16 -10.50
N ALA A 73 -24.12 4.41 -10.26
CA ALA A 73 -23.06 5.04 -11.05
C ALA A 73 -21.74 4.26 -10.99
N CYS A 74 -21.37 3.76 -9.79
CA CYS A 74 -20.23 2.87 -9.62
C CYS A 74 -20.39 1.55 -10.40
N ARG A 75 -21.57 0.92 -10.39
CA ARG A 75 -21.86 -0.31 -11.17
C ARG A 75 -21.68 -0.09 -12.67
N LYS A 76 -22.12 1.06 -13.19
CA LYS A 76 -21.94 1.46 -14.59
C LYS A 76 -20.48 1.82 -14.91
N GLY A 77 -19.66 2.06 -13.89
CA GLY A 77 -18.26 2.48 -14.05
C GLY A 77 -18.12 3.96 -14.42
N THR A 78 -19.13 4.77 -14.11
CA THR A 78 -19.20 6.20 -14.43
C THR A 78 -19.45 7.08 -13.19
N PRO A 79 -18.70 6.92 -12.07
CA PRO A 79 -18.94 7.69 -10.84
C PRO A 79 -18.42 9.14 -10.89
N GLU A 80 -17.75 9.56 -11.97
CA GLU A 80 -17.02 10.83 -12.06
C GLU A 80 -17.89 12.04 -11.77
N TRP A 81 -19.09 12.09 -12.36
CA TRP A 81 -20.01 13.21 -12.14
C TRP A 81 -20.36 13.35 -10.65
N PHE A 82 -20.61 12.23 -9.96
CA PHE A 82 -20.87 12.26 -8.53
C PHE A 82 -19.66 12.70 -7.75
N PHE A 83 -18.46 12.26 -8.12
CA PHE A 83 -17.26 12.71 -7.43
C PHE A 83 -17.07 14.22 -7.53
N LEU A 84 -17.24 14.79 -8.72
CA LEU A 84 -17.04 16.22 -8.96
C LEU A 84 -18.13 17.10 -8.33
N ASN A 85 -19.37 16.63 -8.29
CA ASN A 85 -20.52 17.47 -7.92
C ASN A 85 -21.10 17.17 -6.53
N VAL A 86 -20.80 16.00 -5.96
CA VAL A 86 -21.47 15.49 -4.75
C VAL A 86 -20.47 15.03 -3.69
N VAL A 87 -19.47 14.22 -4.06
CA VAL A 87 -18.47 13.71 -3.12
C VAL A 87 -17.45 14.78 -2.76
N CYS A 88 -16.86 15.41 -3.79
CA CYS A 88 -15.78 16.39 -3.67
C CYS A 88 -16.12 17.70 -4.40
N PRO A 89 -17.27 18.35 -4.13
CA PRO A 89 -17.61 19.62 -4.76
C PRO A 89 -16.53 20.66 -4.46
N GLY A 90 -16.00 21.31 -5.51
CA GLY A 90 -14.89 22.25 -5.37
C GLY A 90 -13.56 21.59 -5.00
N GLY A 91 -13.39 20.29 -5.26
CA GLY A 91 -12.13 19.57 -5.13
C GLY A 91 -11.84 19.01 -3.74
N LYS A 92 -12.72 19.16 -2.74
CA LYS A 92 -12.52 18.61 -1.39
C LYS A 92 -13.67 17.69 -0.96
N PRO A 93 -13.40 16.52 -0.36
CA PRO A 93 -14.45 15.64 0.11
C PRO A 93 -15.34 16.31 1.15
N THR A 94 -16.65 16.18 1.01
CA THR A 94 -17.56 16.63 2.08
C THR A 94 -17.43 15.71 3.29
N ARG A 95 -17.77 16.22 4.48
CA ARG A 95 -17.73 15.44 5.72
C ARG A 95 -18.59 14.18 5.65
N GLU A 96 -19.77 14.28 5.04
CA GLU A 96 -20.67 13.14 4.85
C GLU A 96 -19.99 12.03 4.05
N TRP A 97 -19.35 12.39 2.93
CA TRP A 97 -18.71 11.42 2.07
C TRP A 97 -17.44 10.84 2.65
N SER A 98 -16.64 11.63 3.37
CA SER A 98 -15.53 11.11 4.16
C SER A 98 -15.99 10.03 5.13
N TYR A 99 -17.14 10.24 5.79
CA TYR A 99 -17.72 9.23 6.69
C TYR A 99 -18.20 7.98 5.94
N LYS A 100 -18.94 8.14 4.84
CA LYS A 100 -19.42 7.01 4.02
C LYS A 100 -18.27 6.15 3.48
N PHE A 101 -17.22 6.78 2.95
CA PHE A 101 -16.04 6.07 2.46
C PHE A 101 -15.24 5.41 3.59
N ALA A 102 -15.20 6.01 4.79
CA ALA A 102 -14.62 5.36 5.98
C ALA A 102 -15.43 4.13 6.44
N GLN A 103 -16.76 4.16 6.32
CA GLN A 103 -17.61 2.98 6.55
C GLN A 103 -17.38 1.90 5.50
N LEU A 104 -17.39 2.29 4.21
CA LEU A 104 -17.16 1.36 3.11
C LEU A 104 -15.81 0.66 3.22
N TYR A 105 -14.75 1.40 3.60
CA TYR A 105 -13.40 0.88 3.78
C TYR A 105 -13.37 -0.36 4.69
N LYS A 106 -14.22 -0.40 5.73
CA LYS A 106 -14.26 -1.49 6.72
C LYS A 106 -15.01 -2.74 6.24
N THR A 107 -15.69 -2.67 5.11
CA THR A 107 -16.48 -3.80 4.60
C THR A 107 -15.59 -4.90 4.02
N ALA A 108 -16.03 -6.15 4.11
CA ALA A 108 -15.34 -7.28 3.49
C ALA A 108 -15.17 -7.10 1.98
N ALA A 109 -16.19 -6.55 1.30
CA ALA A 109 -16.16 -6.25 -0.12
C ALA A 109 -15.05 -5.24 -0.48
N ALA A 110 -14.88 -4.18 0.31
CA ALA A 110 -13.79 -3.23 0.10
C ALA A 110 -12.41 -3.86 0.33
N GLN A 111 -12.24 -4.60 1.44
CA GLN A 111 -10.97 -5.28 1.75
C GLN A 111 -10.57 -6.30 0.68
N GLN A 112 -11.55 -7.05 0.16
CA GLN A 112 -11.34 -7.95 -0.97
C GLN A 112 -10.96 -7.16 -2.24
N GLY A 113 -11.70 -6.11 -2.59
CA GLY A 113 -11.40 -5.26 -3.74
C GLY A 113 -10.00 -4.67 -3.70
N PHE A 114 -9.57 -4.15 -2.54
CA PHE A 114 -8.21 -3.64 -2.35
C PHE A 114 -7.15 -4.72 -2.57
N THR A 115 -7.39 -5.94 -2.08
CA THR A 115 -6.48 -7.07 -2.27
C THR A 115 -6.38 -7.46 -3.74
N GLU A 116 -7.51 -7.59 -4.43
CA GLU A 116 -7.56 -7.93 -5.87
C GLU A 116 -6.82 -6.88 -6.72
N PHE A 117 -7.05 -5.59 -6.45
CA PHE A 117 -6.44 -4.49 -7.22
C PHE A 117 -4.96 -4.25 -6.87
N ALA A 118 -4.49 -4.78 -5.74
CA ALA A 118 -3.08 -4.75 -5.34
C ALA A 118 -2.28 -5.97 -5.84
N GLU A 119 -2.90 -6.93 -6.55
CA GLU A 119 -2.25 -8.21 -6.88
C GLU A 119 -0.91 -8.07 -7.59
N ILE A 120 -0.81 -7.14 -8.54
CA ILE A 120 0.44 -6.90 -9.26
C ILE A 120 1.55 -6.40 -8.33
N ARG A 121 1.20 -5.64 -7.28
CA ARG A 121 2.17 -5.18 -6.27
C ARG A 121 2.63 -6.32 -5.37
N PHE A 122 1.74 -7.27 -5.05
CA PHE A 122 2.12 -8.50 -4.35
C PHE A 122 3.09 -9.37 -5.17
N VAL A 123 2.86 -9.48 -6.48
CA VAL A 123 3.79 -10.20 -7.39
C VAL A 123 5.17 -9.56 -7.39
N TYR A 124 5.25 -8.22 -7.43
CA TYR A 124 6.52 -7.51 -7.38
C TYR A 124 7.22 -7.61 -6.03
N ALA A 125 6.47 -7.51 -4.93
CA ALA A 125 7.00 -7.73 -3.59
C ALA A 125 7.64 -9.11 -3.47
N ARG A 126 6.94 -10.15 -3.97
CA ARG A 126 7.47 -11.51 -4.03
C ARG A 126 8.78 -11.59 -4.83
N ALA A 127 8.84 -10.93 -5.99
CA ALA A 127 10.06 -10.92 -6.81
C ALA A 127 11.24 -10.26 -6.08
N ILE A 128 11.01 -9.17 -5.34
CA ILE A 128 12.01 -8.55 -4.47
C ILE A 128 12.47 -9.53 -3.38
N CYS A 129 11.54 -10.17 -2.67
CA CYS A 129 11.88 -11.14 -1.62
C CYS A 129 12.72 -12.30 -2.13
N LEU A 130 12.36 -12.88 -3.29
CA LEU A 130 13.11 -13.98 -3.89
C LEU A 130 14.49 -13.52 -4.37
N ALA A 131 14.61 -12.34 -4.96
CA ALA A 131 15.88 -11.81 -5.46
C ALA A 131 16.86 -11.47 -4.32
N LEU A 132 16.36 -11.08 -3.15
CA LEU A 132 17.17 -10.63 -2.02
C LEU A 132 17.26 -11.64 -0.87
N GLY A 133 16.56 -12.77 -0.97
CA GLY A 133 16.50 -13.79 0.08
C GLY A 133 15.83 -13.28 1.35
N PHE A 134 14.72 -12.55 1.20
CA PHE A 134 13.85 -12.22 2.33
C PHE A 134 12.85 -13.35 2.56
N GLU A 135 12.68 -13.75 3.81
CA GLU A 135 11.91 -14.91 4.26
C GLU A 135 10.76 -14.53 5.18
N THR A 136 10.83 -13.41 5.90
CA THR A 136 9.84 -13.04 6.93
C THR A 136 8.70 -12.16 6.42
N GLU A 137 7.57 -12.14 7.15
CA GLU A 137 6.44 -11.22 6.91
C GLU A 137 6.93 -9.76 6.86
N ARG A 138 7.88 -9.38 7.73
CA ARG A 138 8.50 -8.06 7.73
C ARG A 138 9.27 -7.77 6.44
N GLY A 139 10.07 -8.72 5.96
CA GLY A 139 10.78 -8.58 4.69
C GLY A 139 9.81 -8.37 3.52
N PHE A 140 8.68 -9.09 3.53
CA PHE A 140 7.63 -8.90 2.53
C PHE A 140 6.91 -7.56 2.66
N ALA A 141 6.66 -7.06 3.87
CA ALA A 141 6.07 -5.74 4.09
C ALA A 141 6.94 -4.62 3.50
N LEU A 142 8.26 -4.65 3.75
CA LEU A 142 9.22 -3.71 3.14
C LEU A 142 9.22 -3.83 1.61
N ALA A 143 9.27 -5.05 1.08
CA ALA A 143 9.26 -5.29 -0.36
C ALA A 143 7.98 -4.78 -1.03
N PHE A 144 6.82 -4.96 -0.40
CA PHE A 144 5.54 -4.46 -0.89
C PHE A 144 5.48 -2.93 -0.89
N ASP A 145 5.91 -2.29 0.20
CA ASP A 145 5.98 -0.84 0.29
C ASP A 145 6.89 -0.23 -0.78
N VAL A 146 8.04 -0.87 -1.07
CA VAL A 146 8.93 -0.49 -2.18
C VAL A 146 8.25 -0.68 -3.53
N ALA A 147 7.53 -1.78 -3.74
CA ALA A 147 6.80 -2.05 -4.98
C ALA A 147 5.68 -1.03 -5.24
N VAL A 148 5.08 -0.48 -4.19
CA VAL A 148 4.07 0.59 -4.26
C VAL A 148 4.71 1.95 -4.50
N GLN A 149 5.69 2.34 -3.68
CA GLN A 149 6.19 3.73 -3.63
C GLN A 149 7.34 4.04 -4.59
N ASN A 150 8.24 3.09 -4.80
CA ASN A 150 9.48 3.30 -5.53
C ASN A 150 9.54 2.50 -6.83
N GLY A 151 8.49 1.73 -7.09
CA GLY A 151 8.29 0.91 -8.26
C GLY A 151 9.13 -0.36 -8.24
N ALA A 152 8.60 -1.38 -8.90
CA ALA A 152 9.34 -2.51 -9.41
C ALA A 152 9.15 -2.54 -10.93
N LEU A 153 10.12 -3.10 -11.66
CA LEU A 153 9.92 -3.42 -13.07
C LEU A 153 8.80 -4.43 -13.21
N LYS A 154 8.13 -4.45 -14.37
CA LYS A 154 7.08 -5.43 -14.68
C LYS A 154 7.53 -6.89 -14.50
N THR A 155 8.83 -7.12 -14.57
CA THR A 155 9.47 -8.44 -14.48
C THR A 155 10.26 -8.66 -13.20
N GLY A 156 10.30 -7.69 -12.27
CA GLY A 156 11.10 -7.86 -11.04
C GLY A 156 11.53 -6.56 -10.36
N PRO A 157 12.39 -6.64 -9.34
CA PRO A 157 12.96 -5.44 -8.70
C PRO A 157 13.65 -4.51 -9.70
N ARG A 158 13.68 -3.20 -9.40
CA ARG A 158 14.48 -2.26 -10.19
C ARG A 158 15.96 -2.60 -10.07
N VAL A 159 16.66 -2.54 -11.20
CA VAL A 159 18.09 -2.87 -11.29
C VAL A 159 18.93 -1.92 -10.43
N ASP A 160 18.60 -0.62 -10.42
CA ASP A 160 19.32 0.36 -9.60
C ASP A 160 19.18 0.10 -8.09
N HIS A 161 18.01 -0.29 -7.60
CA HIS A 161 17.82 -0.70 -6.20
C HIS A 161 18.69 -1.91 -5.87
N LEU A 162 18.76 -2.90 -6.76
CA LEU A 162 19.57 -4.11 -6.56
C LEU A 162 21.07 -3.81 -6.60
N ASP A 163 21.52 -2.97 -7.52
CA ASP A 163 22.93 -2.61 -7.66
C ASP A 163 23.38 -1.75 -6.47
N MET A 164 22.55 -0.80 -6.05
CA MET A 164 22.76 -0.03 -4.83
C MET A 164 22.80 -0.94 -3.60
N TYR A 165 21.87 -1.89 -3.50
CA TYR A 165 21.85 -2.87 -2.41
C TYR A 165 23.15 -3.68 -2.36
N ARG A 166 23.58 -4.26 -3.49
CA ARG A 166 24.83 -5.04 -3.59
C ARG A 166 26.06 -4.23 -3.21
N ARG A 167 26.10 -2.94 -3.57
CA ARG A 167 27.21 -2.05 -3.24
C ARG A 167 27.37 -1.80 -1.74
N PHE A 168 26.27 -1.80 -0.99
CA PHE A 168 26.24 -1.45 0.43
C PHE A 168 25.90 -2.62 1.35
N LEU A 169 25.72 -3.82 0.80
CA LEU A 169 25.50 -5.02 1.59
C LEU A 169 26.78 -5.33 2.37
N PRO A 170 26.73 -5.45 3.71
CA PRO A 170 27.89 -5.85 4.48
C PRO A 170 28.42 -7.21 4.02
N LYS A 171 29.75 -7.40 4.09
CA LYS A 171 30.37 -8.69 3.80
C LYS A 171 30.13 -9.65 4.97
N GLY A 172 30.02 -10.94 4.66
CA GLY A 172 29.86 -12.01 5.64
C GLY A 172 28.42 -12.53 5.74
N GLU A 173 28.20 -13.43 6.69
CA GLU A 173 26.88 -13.96 6.99
C GLU A 173 26.04 -12.89 7.70
N LEU A 174 24.86 -12.61 7.16
CA LEU A 174 23.97 -11.56 7.65
C LEU A 174 22.65 -12.13 8.11
N GLN A 175 22.21 -11.69 9.28
CA GLN A 175 20.83 -11.85 9.71
C GLN A 175 19.90 -11.03 8.81
N GLU A 176 18.66 -11.49 8.64
CA GLU A 176 17.73 -10.85 7.71
C GLU A 176 17.50 -9.36 8.02
N TRP A 177 17.40 -8.96 9.28
CA TRP A 177 17.21 -7.55 9.65
C TRP A 177 18.34 -6.64 9.12
N GLN A 178 19.58 -7.14 9.04
CA GLN A 178 20.72 -6.41 8.48
C GLN A 178 20.55 -6.23 6.96
N LYS A 179 20.04 -7.28 6.28
CA LYS A 179 19.69 -7.22 4.86
C LYS A 179 18.55 -6.23 4.62
N LEU A 180 17.50 -6.24 5.44
CA LEU A 180 16.38 -5.29 5.33
C LEU A 180 16.83 -3.84 5.55
N LYS A 181 17.69 -3.60 6.55
CA LYS A 181 18.27 -2.27 6.81
C LYS A 181 19.11 -1.79 5.62
N ALA A 182 19.97 -2.65 5.07
CA ALA A 182 20.76 -2.30 3.89
C ALA A 182 19.87 -1.98 2.67
N PHE A 183 18.78 -2.74 2.48
CA PHE A 183 17.82 -2.49 1.40
C PHE A 183 17.05 -1.17 1.58
N ALA A 184 16.63 -0.84 2.80
CA ALA A 184 16.02 0.44 3.13
C ALA A 184 16.91 1.63 2.73
N HIS A 185 18.20 1.58 3.08
CA HIS A 185 19.18 2.59 2.66
C HIS A 185 19.37 2.62 1.14
N ALA A 186 19.42 1.46 0.49
CA ALA A 186 19.58 1.38 -0.96
C ALA A 186 18.42 2.08 -1.69
N VAL A 187 17.18 1.81 -1.29
CA VAL A 187 16.00 2.44 -1.87
C VAL A 187 15.99 3.95 -1.62
N ALA A 188 16.31 4.39 -0.39
CA ALA A 188 16.37 5.82 -0.07
C ALA A 188 17.40 6.57 -0.93
N ARG A 189 18.58 5.99 -1.16
CA ARG A 189 19.62 6.58 -2.03
C ARG A 189 19.22 6.69 -3.50
N CYS A 190 18.26 5.88 -3.95
CA CYS A 190 17.73 5.96 -5.32
C CYS A 190 16.58 6.96 -5.43
N ALA A 191 16.08 7.51 -4.31
CA ALA A 191 15.05 8.54 -4.32
C ALA A 191 15.65 9.92 -4.66
N ASN A 192 14.77 10.87 -4.98
CA ASN A 192 15.18 12.27 -5.09
C ASN A 192 15.79 12.73 -3.75
N PRO A 193 16.97 13.39 -3.74
CA PRO A 193 17.64 13.79 -2.51
C PRO A 193 16.77 14.58 -1.53
N ARG A 194 15.81 15.38 -2.03
CA ARG A 194 14.87 16.13 -1.18
C ARG A 194 13.96 15.24 -0.32
N TRP A 195 13.73 13.99 -0.76
CA TRP A 195 12.86 13.01 -0.12
C TRP A 195 13.66 11.89 0.58
N TYR A 196 15.00 11.99 0.61
CA TYR A 196 15.85 10.91 1.12
C TYR A 196 15.48 10.51 2.55
N GLU A 197 15.36 11.49 3.46
CA GLU A 197 15.07 11.23 4.88
C GLU A 197 13.67 10.64 5.08
N ASP A 198 12.66 11.15 4.37
CA ASP A 198 11.29 10.65 4.44
C ASP A 198 11.18 9.20 3.94
N VAL A 199 11.81 8.91 2.80
CA VAL A 199 11.86 7.56 2.25
C VAL A 199 12.62 6.63 3.20
N LEU A 200 13.79 7.05 3.69
CA LEU A 200 14.60 6.24 4.59
C LEU A 200 13.86 5.92 5.89
N SER A 201 13.26 6.93 6.53
CA SER A 201 12.54 6.74 7.79
C SER A 201 11.39 5.75 7.63
N ARG A 202 10.62 5.86 6.55
CA ARG A 202 9.55 4.90 6.22
C ARG A 202 10.07 3.48 5.99
N LYS A 203 11.14 3.32 5.19
CA LYS A 203 11.70 1.98 4.93
C LYS A 203 12.31 1.37 6.19
N LEU A 204 12.94 2.17 7.06
CA LEU A 204 13.48 1.69 8.33
C LEU A 204 12.39 1.31 9.32
N ALA A 205 11.25 2.01 9.35
CA ALA A 205 10.10 1.62 10.16
C ALA A 205 9.65 0.18 9.82
N LEU A 206 9.59 -0.14 8.52
CA LEU A 206 9.28 -1.50 8.05
C LEU A 206 10.42 -2.48 8.31
N ALA A 207 11.67 -2.13 8.00
CA ALA A 207 12.82 -3.02 8.14
C ALA A 207 13.10 -3.42 9.60
N LEU A 208 12.93 -2.48 10.54
CA LEU A 208 13.32 -2.65 11.95
C LEU A 208 12.13 -2.89 12.88
N GLY A 209 10.89 -2.79 12.38
CA GLY A 209 9.68 -3.01 13.17
C GLY A 209 9.26 -1.83 14.03
N GLY A 210 9.82 -0.64 13.77
CA GLY A 210 9.53 0.65 14.43
C GLY A 210 9.84 0.75 15.93
N THR A 211 10.49 -0.27 16.52
CA THR A 211 10.94 -0.29 17.93
C THR A 211 12.35 0.24 18.14
N ASP A 212 13.17 0.32 17.09
CA ASP A 212 14.49 0.97 17.15
C ASP A 212 14.32 2.51 17.18
N LYS A 213 15.34 3.26 17.59
CA LYS A 213 15.31 4.74 17.60
C LYS A 213 15.10 5.36 16.21
N PHE A 214 15.18 4.56 15.14
CA PHE A 214 15.10 4.94 13.74
C PHE A 214 13.86 4.31 13.09
N GLY A 215 12.94 5.14 12.59
CA GLY A 215 11.76 4.68 11.84
C GLY A 215 10.44 5.26 12.36
N ALA A 216 10.29 6.58 12.26
CA ALA A 216 9.00 7.25 12.48
C ALA A 216 8.40 7.67 11.14
N VAL A 217 7.14 7.34 10.89
CA VAL A 217 6.43 7.81 9.69
C VAL A 217 5.49 8.94 10.12
N HIS A 218 5.68 10.13 9.54
CA HIS A 218 4.94 11.34 9.91
C HIS A 218 5.00 11.66 11.42
N GLY A 219 6.14 11.37 12.06
CA GLY A 219 6.35 11.59 13.51
C GLY A 219 5.83 10.47 14.42
N HIS A 220 5.20 9.43 13.88
CA HIS A 220 4.66 8.31 14.65
C HIS A 220 5.56 7.08 14.58
N ARG A 221 5.77 6.43 15.73
CA ARG A 221 6.43 5.11 15.83
C ARG A 221 5.38 4.01 15.81
N PHE A 222 5.76 2.85 15.30
CA PHE A 222 4.88 1.70 15.16
C PHE A 222 5.55 0.46 15.75
N ASP A 223 4.77 -0.46 16.30
CA ASP A 223 5.19 -1.83 16.56
C ASP A 223 4.48 -2.72 15.53
N LEU A 224 5.20 -3.17 14.49
CA LEU A 224 4.56 -3.87 13.38
C LEU A 224 3.84 -5.15 13.78
N GLU A 225 4.32 -5.83 14.82
CA GLU A 225 3.70 -7.06 15.29
C GLU A 225 2.46 -6.74 16.13
N LYS A 226 2.55 -5.75 17.02
CA LYS A 226 1.44 -5.35 17.90
C LYS A 226 0.32 -4.64 17.15
N ASP A 227 0.68 -3.76 16.22
CA ASP A 227 -0.26 -2.85 15.53
C ASP A 227 -0.89 -3.50 14.29
N PHE A 228 -0.16 -4.38 13.61
CA PHE A 228 -0.59 -4.96 12.31
C PHE A 228 -0.46 -6.49 12.24
N GLY A 229 0.10 -7.15 13.25
CA GLY A 229 0.32 -8.60 13.22
C GLY A 229 1.37 -9.05 12.20
N ILE A 230 2.34 -8.18 11.86
CA ILE A 230 3.45 -8.46 10.94
C ILE A 230 4.71 -8.80 11.75
N SER A 231 5.16 -10.06 11.66
CA SER A 231 6.28 -10.57 12.45
C SER A 231 7.60 -10.64 11.68
N HIS A 232 8.70 -10.71 12.44
CA HIS A 232 10.05 -11.01 11.95
C HIS A 232 10.46 -12.46 12.18
N GLN A 233 9.59 -13.30 12.74
CA GLN A 233 9.82 -14.75 12.90
C GLN A 233 8.93 -15.57 11.97
N ARG A 234 7.75 -15.07 11.61
CA ARG A 234 6.83 -15.75 10.68
C ARG A 234 7.31 -15.57 9.23
N LYS A 235 7.27 -16.66 8.46
CA LYS A 235 7.57 -16.64 7.02
C LYS A 235 6.46 -15.91 6.24
N TRP A 236 6.82 -15.19 5.19
CA TRP A 236 5.82 -14.58 4.29
C TRP A 236 5.17 -15.59 3.32
N ALA A 237 5.89 -16.67 3.02
CA ALA A 237 5.45 -17.72 2.14
C ALA A 237 4.78 -18.87 2.90
N GLN A 238 3.78 -19.50 2.27
CA GLN A 238 3.32 -20.83 2.65
C GLN A 238 4.35 -21.86 2.18
N GLU A 239 4.61 -22.84 3.04
CA GLU A 239 5.37 -24.06 2.69
C GLU A 239 4.61 -24.92 1.68
#